data_AF-A0A963MAU0-F1
#
_entry.id   AF-A0A963MAU0-F1
#
_cell.length_a   1.000
_cell.length_b   1.000
_cell.length_c   1.000
_cell.angle_alpha   90.00
_cell.angle_beta   90.00
_cell.angle_gamma   90.00
#
_symmetry.space_group_name_H-M   'P 1'
#
loop_
_entity.id
_entity.type
_entity.pdbx_description
1 polymer ?
#
loop_
_entity_poly.entity_id
_entity_poly.type
_entity_poly.pdbx_seq_one_letter_code
_entity_poly.pdbx_strand_id
1 'polypeptide(L)'
;WARISTETLEIYAPIAHRLGLNQTYRELQDLAFRHLQPWRYSVLAKAVGKARHRRRDLIQKVQNEVESSLADAGLSARVIGREKTLYSIYRKMDDKHLSFAQVNDLYGVRVIVPNVVSCYTAMGLLHQLYKPVPGRFKDYIAMPKVNGYQSLHTTLVGPASVNIEFQIRTEQMDLVAEAGVAAHWLYKQGENASGHEEDELDSRWLQSLLDIQHETRDATEFWDHIKVDLAPDAVYVFTPKGQIMALPQGATTVDYAYAIHSNIGDHTVAAKVNGEQVPLRTELSNGDVIEIITAPVSSPNPAWLGFVRTGRARSKIRHYLKTLAQNESVSLGEKLLAQALRSEGMDRLPADNEEAHATWDKLLRFTGNRSREELMTDIGLGKRVASIVAKRLSSLLVAEGVKPDALMLTRERFTEHEKLSQGAVVLDGSENASIKFATCCRPIPGDRVVGYLGRGEGLVVHTEDCGVARRLQQKDAERFITVEWADEPVRTFPVAIAVTVVNGKGVLARVASSLAAAEADIVHMGMAEESAQDATELRFVITVRDRTHLDNVLRHVRRTPSVLRVARTQ
;
A
#
# COMPACT_ATOMS: atom_id res chain seq x y z
N TRP A 1 0.29 26.12 -9.60
CA TRP A 1 1.47 25.89 -10.45
C TRP A 1 2.50 24.95 -9.81
N ALA A 2 3.01 25.20 -8.59
CA ALA A 2 4.02 24.34 -7.97
C ALA A 2 3.65 22.85 -7.90
N ARG A 3 2.42 22.50 -7.48
CA ARG A 3 1.95 21.10 -7.46
C ARG A 3 2.01 20.45 -8.84
N ILE A 4 1.40 21.09 -9.84
CA ILE A 4 1.34 20.61 -11.23
C ILE A 4 2.75 20.46 -11.81
N SER A 5 3.63 21.44 -11.61
CA SER A 5 4.99 21.40 -12.13
C SER A 5 5.85 20.34 -11.45
N THR A 6 5.66 20.10 -10.15
CA THR A 6 6.33 19.01 -9.42
C THR A 6 5.86 17.66 -9.97
N GLU A 7 4.56 17.47 -10.11
CA GLU A 7 3.94 16.28 -10.68
C GLU A 7 4.39 16.04 -12.14
N THR A 8 4.45 17.09 -12.95
CA THR A 8 4.99 17.02 -14.32
C THR A 8 6.43 16.55 -14.34
N LEU A 9 7.27 17.06 -13.45
CA LEU A 9 8.69 16.72 -13.40
C LEU A 9 8.94 15.31 -12.87
N GLU A 10 8.17 14.87 -11.88
CA GLU A 10 8.33 13.59 -11.20
C GLU A 10 7.65 12.41 -11.91
N ILE A 11 6.58 12.66 -12.68
CA ILE A 11 5.74 11.61 -13.25
C ILE A 11 5.68 11.72 -14.78
N TYR A 12 5.08 12.80 -15.29
CA TYR A 12 4.77 12.90 -16.72
C TYR A 12 6.03 12.98 -17.59
N ALA A 13 7.06 13.71 -17.16
CA ALA A 13 8.32 13.79 -17.88
C ALA A 13 9.05 12.42 -17.91
N PRO A 14 9.26 11.71 -16.79
CA PRO A 14 9.82 10.35 -16.82
C PRO A 14 9.02 9.36 -17.68
N ILE A 15 7.68 9.41 -17.66
CA ILE A 15 6.83 8.59 -18.54
C ILE A 15 7.11 8.92 -20.01
N ALA A 16 7.11 10.21 -20.38
CA ALA A 16 7.43 10.64 -21.74
C ALA A 16 8.83 10.18 -22.17
N HIS A 17 9.81 10.21 -21.25
CA HIS A 17 11.17 9.74 -21.51
C HIS A 17 11.23 8.21 -21.73
N ARG A 18 10.50 7.42 -20.92
CA ARG A 18 10.39 5.96 -21.10
C ARG A 18 9.71 5.57 -22.41
N LEU A 19 8.66 6.29 -22.80
CA LEU A 19 7.97 6.10 -24.09
C LEU A 19 8.77 6.61 -25.30
N GLY A 20 9.96 7.16 -25.09
CA GLY A 20 10.81 7.73 -26.15
C GLY A 20 10.27 9.04 -26.75
N LEU A 21 9.24 9.65 -26.15
CA LEU A 21 8.64 10.93 -26.56
C LEU A 21 9.54 12.11 -26.16
N ASN A 22 10.72 12.18 -26.77
CA ASN A 22 11.79 13.08 -26.34
C ASN A 22 11.46 14.57 -26.53
N GLN A 23 10.68 14.93 -27.55
CA GLN A 23 10.23 16.31 -27.72
C GLN A 23 9.34 16.75 -26.55
N THR A 24 8.28 15.97 -26.27
CA THR A 24 7.36 16.21 -25.15
C THR A 24 8.09 16.19 -23.81
N TYR A 25 8.97 15.22 -23.61
CA TYR A 25 9.81 15.13 -22.40
C TYR A 25 10.60 16.41 -22.14
N ARG A 26 11.30 16.93 -23.16
CA ARG A 26 12.10 18.17 -23.06
C ARG A 26 11.23 19.39 -22.75
N GLU A 27 10.06 19.49 -23.40
CA GLU A 27 9.11 20.58 -23.19
C GLU A 27 8.55 20.56 -21.77
N LEU A 28 8.07 19.41 -21.30
CA LEU A 28 7.56 19.23 -19.94
C LEU A 28 8.60 19.62 -18.88
N GLN A 29 9.87 19.22 -19.08
CA GLN A 29 10.97 19.59 -18.19
C GLN A 29 11.24 21.08 -18.14
N ASP A 30 11.35 21.74 -19.29
CA ASP A 30 11.65 23.18 -19.33
C ASP A 30 10.49 24.02 -18.79
N LEU A 31 9.23 23.63 -19.06
CA LEU A 31 8.05 24.27 -18.50
C LEU A 31 7.98 24.07 -16.98
N ALA A 32 8.17 22.85 -16.49
CA ALA A 32 8.19 22.56 -15.07
C ALA A 32 9.32 23.34 -14.36
N PHE A 33 10.51 23.37 -14.94
CA PHE A 33 11.66 24.09 -14.41
C PHE A 33 11.39 25.60 -14.30
N ARG A 34 10.78 26.20 -15.32
CA ARG A 34 10.41 27.63 -15.33
C ARG A 34 9.48 28.00 -14.17
N HIS A 35 8.54 27.11 -13.82
CA HIS A 35 7.56 27.38 -12.77
C HIS A 35 8.04 26.98 -11.37
N LEU A 36 8.87 25.94 -11.24
CA LEU A 36 9.41 25.50 -9.95
C LEU A 36 10.55 26.41 -9.47
N GLN A 37 11.42 26.86 -10.40
CA GLN A 37 12.64 27.59 -10.08
C GLN A 37 12.79 28.82 -11.01
N PRO A 38 11.87 29.80 -10.98
CA PRO A 38 11.81 30.89 -11.94
C PRO A 38 13.07 31.76 -11.96
N TRP A 39 13.67 32.02 -10.80
CA TRP A 39 14.90 32.80 -10.69
C TRP A 39 16.09 32.08 -11.33
N ARG A 40 16.28 30.79 -11.01
CA ARG A 40 17.34 29.95 -11.59
C ARG A 40 17.18 29.85 -13.11
N TYR A 41 15.95 29.60 -13.57
CA TYR A 41 15.61 29.58 -14.99
C TYR A 41 16.00 30.89 -15.68
N SER A 42 15.61 32.04 -15.12
CA SER A 42 15.87 33.36 -15.73
C SER A 42 17.37 33.68 -15.85
N VAL A 43 18.16 33.31 -14.84
CA VAL A 43 19.60 33.53 -14.81
C VAL A 43 20.30 32.61 -15.82
N LEU A 44 19.95 31.32 -15.83
CA LEU A 44 20.51 30.36 -16.77
C LEU A 44 20.13 30.69 -18.21
N ALA A 45 18.89 31.08 -18.49
CA ALA A 45 18.45 31.49 -19.82
C ALA A 45 19.28 32.68 -20.35
N LYS A 46 19.54 33.69 -19.51
CA LYS A 46 20.42 34.82 -19.87
C LYS A 46 21.87 34.39 -20.11
N ALA A 47 22.41 33.52 -19.25
CA ALA A 47 23.78 33.03 -19.36
C ALA A 47 24.01 32.19 -20.63
N VAL A 48 23.07 31.27 -20.92
CA VAL A 48 23.07 30.44 -22.14
C VAL A 48 22.93 31.31 -23.37
N GLY A 49 22.03 32.30 -23.38
CA GLY A 49 21.88 33.24 -24.49
C GLY A 49 23.17 34.01 -24.81
N LYS A 50 23.89 34.48 -23.78
CA LYS A 50 25.18 35.19 -23.94
C LYS A 50 26.29 34.25 -24.45
N ALA A 51 26.34 33.01 -23.95
CA ALA A 51 27.30 32.00 -24.41
C ALA A 51 27.05 31.60 -25.87
N ARG A 52 25.77 31.46 -26.26
CA ARG A 52 25.33 31.13 -27.62
C ARG A 52 25.84 32.14 -28.64
N HIS A 53 25.68 33.43 -28.36
CA HIS A 53 26.14 34.47 -29.29
C HIS A 53 27.66 34.43 -29.50
N ARG A 54 28.45 34.15 -28.45
CA ARG A 54 29.92 34.09 -28.54
C ARG A 54 30.46 32.86 -29.27
N ARG A 55 29.74 31.74 -29.26
CA ARG A 55 30.22 30.43 -29.77
C ARG A 55 29.52 29.97 -31.04
N ARG A 56 28.55 30.74 -31.57
CA ARG A 56 27.82 30.42 -32.80
C ARG A 56 28.77 30.19 -33.98
N ASP A 57 29.73 31.07 -34.17
CA ASP A 57 30.64 31.01 -35.31
C ASP A 57 31.58 29.80 -35.23
N LEU A 58 31.97 29.41 -34.01
CA LEU A 58 32.78 28.21 -33.77
C LEU A 58 32.01 26.93 -34.10
N ILE A 59 30.73 26.85 -33.71
CA ILE A 59 29.88 25.69 -34.01
C ILE A 59 29.64 25.60 -35.51
N GLN A 60 29.35 26.72 -36.18
CA GLN A 60 29.17 26.73 -37.64
C GLN A 60 30.44 26.26 -38.35
N LYS A 61 31.62 26.69 -37.89
CA LYS A 61 32.90 26.23 -38.43
C LYS A 61 33.07 24.71 -38.29
N VAL A 62 32.77 24.15 -37.11
CA VAL A 62 32.84 22.71 -36.85
C VAL A 62 31.84 21.94 -37.72
N GLN A 63 30.61 22.45 -37.88
CA GLN A 63 29.61 21.82 -38.75
C GLN A 63 30.10 21.74 -40.20
N ASN A 64 30.61 22.86 -40.74
CA ASN A 64 31.10 22.92 -42.12
C ASN A 64 32.33 22.01 -42.32
N GLU A 65 33.25 21.96 -41.35
CA GLU A 65 34.44 21.11 -41.42
C GLU A 65 34.08 19.62 -41.41
N VAL A 66 33.13 19.24 -40.55
CA VAL A 66 32.60 17.86 -40.47
C VAL A 66 31.83 17.50 -41.74
N GLU A 67 30.99 18.40 -42.26
CA GLU A 67 30.24 18.19 -43.49
C GLU A 67 31.17 18.00 -44.70
N SER A 68 32.20 18.84 -44.84
CA SER A 68 33.22 18.70 -45.89
C SER A 68 33.94 17.37 -45.79
N SER A 69 34.41 16.98 -44.61
CA SER A 69 35.16 15.74 -44.43
C SER A 69 34.31 14.48 -44.68
N LEU A 70 33.01 14.52 -44.36
CA LEU A 70 32.10 13.42 -44.68
C LEU A 70 31.81 13.36 -46.19
N ALA A 71 31.64 14.50 -46.83
CA ALA A 71 31.43 14.60 -48.28
C ALA A 71 32.67 14.12 -49.07
N ASP A 72 33.89 14.49 -48.64
CA ASP A 72 35.15 14.06 -49.26
C ASP A 72 35.34 12.53 -49.19
N ALA A 73 34.78 11.90 -48.15
CA ALA A 73 34.77 10.44 -47.99
C ALA A 73 33.59 9.75 -48.70
N GLY A 74 32.76 10.49 -49.44
CA GLY A 74 31.60 9.97 -50.17
C GLY A 74 30.40 9.58 -49.28
N LEU A 75 30.34 10.07 -48.04
CA LEU A 75 29.24 9.80 -47.12
C LEU A 75 28.21 10.93 -47.17
N SER A 76 27.00 10.61 -47.64
CA SER A 76 25.85 11.50 -47.48
C SER A 76 25.42 11.55 -46.01
N ALA A 77 25.54 12.72 -45.39
CA ALA A 77 25.21 12.92 -43.99
C ALA A 77 24.57 14.29 -43.76
N ARG A 78 23.58 14.34 -42.85
CA ARG A 78 22.98 15.59 -42.40
C ARG A 78 23.53 15.97 -41.04
N VAL A 79 24.26 17.08 -40.99
CA VAL A 79 24.92 17.60 -39.78
C VAL A 79 24.07 18.72 -39.17
N ILE A 80 23.70 18.59 -37.89
CA ILE A 80 22.79 19.53 -37.22
C ILE A 80 23.36 19.90 -35.86
N GLY A 81 23.34 21.20 -35.52
CA GLY A 81 23.64 21.67 -34.18
C GLY A 81 22.59 21.22 -33.18
N ARG A 82 23.02 20.58 -32.09
CA ARG A 82 22.15 20.19 -30.98
C ARG A 82 22.45 21.06 -29.76
N GLU A 83 21.41 21.68 -29.23
CA GLU A 83 21.45 22.45 -27.99
C GLU A 83 20.88 21.62 -26.84
N LYS A 84 21.48 21.71 -25.65
CA LYS A 84 20.92 21.11 -24.44
C LYS A 84 19.81 21.99 -23.87
N THR A 85 18.78 21.36 -23.32
CA THR A 85 17.68 22.07 -22.64
C THR A 85 18.18 22.75 -21.36
N LEU A 86 17.49 23.81 -20.93
CA LEU A 86 17.88 24.56 -19.75
C LEU A 86 17.83 23.69 -18.50
N TYR A 87 16.81 22.84 -18.38
CA TYR A 87 16.70 21.91 -17.25
C TYR A 87 17.85 20.88 -17.22
N SER A 88 18.29 20.37 -18.38
CA SER A 88 19.42 19.42 -18.44
C SER A 88 20.73 20.06 -17.98
N ILE A 89 20.96 21.33 -18.35
CA ILE A 89 22.13 22.11 -17.92
C ILE A 89 22.07 22.31 -16.40
N TYR A 90 20.90 22.72 -15.89
CA TYR A 90 20.67 22.91 -14.47
C TYR A 90 20.95 21.64 -13.66
N ARG A 91 20.34 20.51 -14.02
CA ARG A 91 20.55 19.21 -13.37
C ARG A 91 22.03 18.84 -13.32
N LYS A 92 22.75 18.99 -14.44
CA LYS A 92 24.18 18.68 -14.48
C LYS A 92 25.03 19.57 -13.57
N MET A 93 24.66 20.85 -13.43
CA MET A 93 25.31 21.76 -12.49
C MET A 93 25.05 21.35 -11.04
N ASP A 94 23.81 20.96 -10.73
CA ASP A 94 23.37 20.56 -9.40
C ASP A 94 24.00 19.22 -8.99
N ASP A 95 23.83 18.17 -9.81
CA ASP A 95 24.29 16.80 -9.54
C ASP A 95 25.82 16.69 -9.42
N LYS A 96 26.56 17.52 -10.15
CA LYS A 96 28.04 17.49 -10.17
C LYS A 96 28.69 18.66 -9.43
N HIS A 97 27.88 19.53 -8.81
CA HIS A 97 28.34 20.76 -8.17
C HIS A 97 29.26 21.61 -9.05
N LEU A 98 28.91 21.73 -10.34
CA LEU A 98 29.70 22.48 -11.33
C LEU A 98 29.18 23.90 -11.51
N SER A 99 30.10 24.85 -11.67
CA SER A 99 29.74 26.20 -12.13
C SER A 99 29.36 26.19 -13.62
N PHE A 100 28.57 27.17 -14.06
CA PHE A 100 28.17 27.28 -15.48
C PHE A 100 29.36 27.32 -16.44
N ALA A 101 30.47 27.94 -16.04
CA ALA A 101 31.69 28.03 -16.85
C ALA A 101 32.38 26.67 -17.08
N GLN A 102 32.18 25.71 -16.18
CA GLN A 102 32.72 24.35 -16.26
C GLN A 102 31.82 23.38 -17.04
N VAL A 103 30.62 23.81 -17.43
CA VAL A 103 29.71 22.99 -18.26
C VAL A 103 30.18 23.04 -19.72
N ASN A 104 31.12 22.16 -20.03
CA ASN A 104 31.78 22.11 -21.34
C ASN A 104 30.93 21.49 -22.46
N ASP A 105 29.83 20.80 -22.13
CA ASP A 105 28.99 20.06 -23.09
C ASP A 105 27.70 20.82 -23.48
N LEU A 106 27.73 22.15 -23.45
CA LEU A 106 26.57 22.95 -23.82
C LEU A 106 26.12 22.71 -25.27
N TYR A 107 27.07 22.34 -26.13
CA TYR A 107 26.89 22.19 -27.56
C TYR A 107 27.23 20.76 -27.98
N GLY A 108 26.33 20.18 -28.77
CA GLY A 108 26.58 18.93 -29.45
C GLY A 108 26.33 19.08 -30.95
N VAL A 109 26.84 18.12 -31.71
CA VAL A 109 26.58 18.00 -33.15
C VAL A 109 25.95 16.64 -33.37
N ARG A 110 24.81 16.66 -34.07
CA ARG A 110 24.11 15.46 -34.50
C ARG A 110 24.47 15.19 -35.95
N VAL A 111 24.90 13.97 -36.25
CA VAL A 111 25.21 13.51 -37.60
C VAL A 111 24.24 12.39 -37.94
N ILE A 112 23.41 12.61 -38.96
CA ILE A 112 22.41 11.65 -39.42
C ILE A 112 22.90 11.05 -40.74
N VAL A 113 23.01 9.73 -40.78
CA VAL A 113 23.55 8.96 -41.90
C VAL A 113 22.53 7.93 -42.41
N PRO A 114 22.67 7.37 -43.62
CA PRO A 114 21.65 6.48 -44.19
C PRO A 114 21.58 5.11 -43.50
N ASN A 115 22.72 4.52 -43.12
CA ASN A 115 22.76 3.14 -42.61
C ASN A 115 23.72 2.99 -41.41
N VAL A 116 23.62 1.85 -40.73
CA VAL A 116 24.40 1.57 -39.50
C VAL A 116 25.90 1.52 -39.77
N VAL A 117 26.33 0.97 -40.92
CA VAL A 117 27.75 0.92 -41.30
C VAL A 117 28.31 2.34 -41.42
N SER A 118 27.56 3.24 -42.07
CA SER A 118 27.89 4.66 -42.17
C SER A 118 28.01 5.34 -40.81
N CYS A 119 27.32 4.88 -39.75
CA CYS A 119 27.50 5.43 -38.40
C CYS A 119 28.92 5.20 -37.89
N TYR A 120 29.43 3.97 -38.04
CA TYR A 120 30.79 3.62 -37.61
C TYR A 120 31.85 4.24 -38.52
N THR A 121 31.60 4.34 -39.83
CA THR A 121 32.51 5.04 -40.75
C THR A 121 32.60 6.53 -40.40
N ALA A 122 31.46 7.20 -40.19
CA ALA A 122 31.43 8.60 -39.78
C ALA A 122 32.13 8.82 -38.44
N MET A 123 31.99 7.90 -37.49
CA MET A 123 32.73 7.94 -36.21
C MET A 123 34.25 7.89 -36.44
N GLY A 124 34.72 6.97 -37.29
CA GLY A 124 36.14 6.86 -37.63
C GLY A 124 36.70 8.15 -38.24
N LEU A 125 35.97 8.77 -39.17
CA LEU A 125 36.35 10.04 -39.78
C LEU A 125 36.39 11.18 -38.75
N LEU A 126 35.41 11.24 -37.86
CA LEU A 126 35.40 12.24 -36.78
C LEU A 126 36.59 12.09 -35.83
N HIS A 127 37.02 10.86 -35.52
CA HIS A 127 38.20 10.60 -34.68
C HIS A 127 39.52 10.92 -35.39
N GLN A 128 39.54 10.95 -36.72
CA GLN A 128 40.69 11.45 -37.50
C GLN A 128 40.76 12.98 -37.50
N LEU A 129 39.60 13.66 -37.58
CA LEU A 129 39.52 15.12 -37.54
C LEU A 129 39.86 15.69 -36.15
N TYR A 130 39.28 15.10 -35.10
CA TYR A 130 39.39 15.60 -33.74
C TYR A 130 39.78 14.49 -32.76
N LYS A 131 40.61 14.84 -31.78
CA LYS A 131 41.08 13.87 -30.79
C LYS A 131 39.94 13.44 -29.85
N PRO A 132 39.68 12.14 -29.70
CA PRO A 132 38.65 11.65 -28.77
C PRO A 132 39.09 11.77 -27.31
N VAL A 133 38.13 12.08 -26.44
CA VAL A 133 38.35 12.11 -24.99
C VAL A 133 38.20 10.69 -24.42
N PRO A 134 39.21 10.14 -23.71
CA PRO A 134 39.14 8.80 -23.14
C PRO A 134 37.92 8.59 -22.22
N GLY A 135 37.29 7.43 -22.31
CA GLY A 135 36.13 7.06 -21.47
C GLY A 135 34.83 7.81 -21.80
N ARG A 136 34.78 8.59 -22.89
CA ARG A 136 33.60 9.35 -23.33
C ARG A 136 32.96 8.82 -24.62
N PHE A 137 33.24 7.57 -24.95
CA PHE A 137 32.59 6.84 -26.04
C PHE A 137 31.50 5.92 -25.48
N LYS A 138 30.32 5.91 -26.10
CA LYS A 138 29.22 5.00 -25.76
C LYS A 138 28.52 4.54 -27.03
N ASP A 139 28.35 3.23 -27.16
CA ASP A 139 27.68 2.60 -28.28
C ASP A 139 26.27 2.18 -27.87
N TYR A 140 25.29 3.05 -28.11
CA TYR A 140 23.88 2.71 -27.90
C TYR A 140 23.24 2.04 -29.12
N ILE A 141 23.99 1.79 -30.20
CA ILE A 141 23.46 0.98 -31.32
C ILE A 141 23.56 -0.49 -30.93
N ALA A 142 24.71 -0.93 -30.42
CA ALA A 142 24.90 -2.29 -29.92
C ALA A 142 24.15 -2.54 -28.59
N MET A 143 24.08 -1.53 -27.72
CA MET A 143 23.38 -1.60 -26.43
C MET A 143 22.31 -0.50 -26.34
N PRO A 144 21.13 -0.70 -26.95
CA PRO A 144 20.05 0.28 -26.92
C PRO A 144 19.58 0.55 -25.49
N LYS A 145 19.11 1.79 -25.26
CA LYS A 145 18.48 2.14 -23.99
C LYS A 145 17.09 1.51 -23.88
N VAL A 146 16.57 1.46 -22.65
CA VAL A 146 15.23 0.94 -22.33
C VAL A 146 14.12 1.60 -23.17
N ASN A 147 14.26 2.87 -23.54
CA ASN A 147 13.29 3.61 -24.35
C ASN A 147 13.50 3.47 -25.87
N GLY A 148 14.21 2.43 -26.32
CA GLY A 148 14.54 2.19 -27.73
C GLY A 148 15.58 3.17 -28.31
N TYR A 149 16.19 4.05 -27.49
CA TYR A 149 17.15 5.03 -27.99
C TYR A 149 18.43 4.37 -28.49
N GLN A 150 18.77 4.64 -29.76
CA GLN A 150 19.98 4.17 -30.44
C GLN A 150 20.78 5.34 -31.03
N SER A 151 22.09 5.38 -30.74
CA SER A 151 23.06 6.33 -31.31
C SER A 151 24.48 6.01 -30.82
N LEU A 152 25.49 6.34 -31.62
CA LEU A 152 26.89 6.41 -31.16
C LEU A 152 27.16 7.77 -30.55
N HIS A 153 27.66 7.80 -29.32
CA HIS A 153 28.04 9.03 -28.62
C HIS A 153 29.55 9.07 -28.46
N THR A 154 30.18 10.17 -28.89
CA THR A 154 31.61 10.39 -28.68
C THR A 154 31.87 11.85 -28.33
N THR A 155 32.74 12.12 -27.37
CA THR A 155 33.16 13.49 -27.04
C THR A 155 34.54 13.74 -27.61
N LEU A 156 34.67 14.75 -28.47
CA LEU A 156 35.91 15.09 -29.16
C LEU A 156 36.39 16.48 -28.74
N VAL A 157 37.70 16.70 -28.76
CA VAL A 157 38.31 18.01 -28.50
C VAL A 157 38.31 18.82 -29.79
N GLY A 158 37.37 19.76 -29.89
CA GLY A 158 37.21 20.65 -31.04
C GLY A 158 38.12 21.89 -31.00
N PRO A 159 37.91 22.84 -31.94
CA PRO A 159 38.67 24.08 -32.00
C PRO A 159 38.63 24.86 -30.68
N ALA A 160 39.72 25.55 -30.37
CA ALA A 160 39.90 26.29 -29.11
C ALA A 160 39.80 25.40 -27.83
N SER A 161 40.13 24.11 -27.94
CA SER A 161 40.12 23.13 -26.83
C SER A 161 38.76 22.97 -26.16
N VAL A 162 37.68 23.20 -26.90
CA VAL A 162 36.31 23.00 -26.42
C VAL A 162 35.88 21.56 -26.69
N ASN A 163 35.37 20.89 -25.67
CA ASN A 163 34.81 19.55 -25.84
C ASN A 163 33.46 19.61 -26.55
N ILE A 164 33.29 18.85 -27.62
CA ILE A 164 32.06 18.79 -28.41
C ILE A 164 31.54 17.34 -28.38
N GLU A 165 30.27 17.19 -28.02
CA GLU A 165 29.59 15.90 -28.01
C GLU A 165 29.00 15.62 -29.40
N PHE A 166 29.47 14.56 -30.06
CA PHE A 166 28.94 14.09 -31.33
C PHE A 166 27.97 12.93 -31.10
N GLN A 167 26.81 12.99 -31.76
CA GLN A 167 25.80 11.95 -31.77
C GLN A 167 25.57 11.49 -33.21
N ILE A 168 25.87 10.23 -33.48
CA ILE A 168 25.79 9.66 -34.84
C ILE A 168 24.69 8.61 -34.84
N ARG A 169 23.79 8.65 -35.82
CA ARG A 169 22.67 7.71 -35.93
C ARG A 169 22.05 7.72 -37.32
N THR A 170 21.20 6.73 -37.60
CA THR A 170 20.46 6.67 -38.86
C THR A 170 19.21 7.55 -38.85
N GLU A 171 18.56 7.74 -40.00
CA GLU A 171 17.26 8.44 -40.07
C GLU A 171 16.17 7.72 -39.26
N GLN A 172 16.08 6.40 -39.37
CA GLN A 172 15.17 5.59 -38.54
C GLN A 172 15.45 5.77 -37.05
N MET A 173 16.73 5.70 -36.64
CA MET A 173 17.12 5.91 -35.25
C MET A 173 16.84 7.34 -34.77
N ASP A 174 16.94 8.36 -35.63
CA ASP A 174 16.58 9.74 -35.29
C ASP A 174 15.07 9.88 -35.07
N LEU A 175 14.25 9.23 -35.90
CA LEU A 175 12.79 9.21 -35.76
C LEU A 175 12.36 8.54 -34.45
N VAL A 176 12.87 7.33 -34.16
CA VAL A 176 12.63 6.62 -32.90
C VAL A 176 13.13 7.45 -31.72
N ALA A 177 14.28 8.11 -31.85
CA ALA A 177 14.82 8.92 -30.77
C ALA A 177 14.06 10.24 -30.50
N GLU A 178 13.25 10.77 -31.43
CA GLU A 178 12.46 11.98 -31.17
C GLU A 178 10.98 11.65 -30.86
N ALA A 179 10.41 10.64 -31.53
CA ALA A 179 9.00 10.28 -31.45
C ALA A 179 8.71 8.94 -30.72
N GLY A 180 9.74 8.15 -30.37
CA GLY A 180 9.59 6.94 -29.56
C GLY A 180 8.56 5.95 -30.11
N VAL A 181 7.68 5.45 -29.23
CA VAL A 181 6.60 4.51 -29.58
C VAL A 181 5.67 5.06 -30.68
N ALA A 182 5.51 6.39 -30.79
CA ALA A 182 4.67 6.99 -31.82
C ALA A 182 5.28 6.86 -33.24
N ALA A 183 6.59 6.72 -33.36
CA ALA A 183 7.26 6.46 -34.64
C ALA A 183 6.85 5.11 -35.24
N HIS A 184 6.69 4.08 -34.38
CA HIS A 184 6.35 2.72 -34.80
C HIS A 184 4.91 2.62 -35.35
N TRP A 185 3.97 3.39 -34.77
CA TRP A 185 2.59 3.46 -35.24
C TRP A 185 2.45 4.15 -36.60
N LEU A 186 3.24 5.18 -36.87
CA LEU A 186 3.26 5.87 -38.17
C LEU A 186 3.78 4.97 -39.29
N TYR A 187 4.74 4.08 -38.98
CA TYR A 187 5.35 3.18 -39.97
C TYR A 187 4.45 1.99 -40.35
N LYS A 188 3.65 1.48 -39.41
CA LYS A 188 2.70 0.36 -39.65
C LYS A 188 1.53 0.69 -40.58
N GLN A 189 1.30 1.94 -40.96
CA GLN A 189 0.35 2.27 -42.04
C GLN A 189 0.94 2.07 -43.45
N GLY A 190 2.25 1.84 -43.58
CA GLY A 190 2.95 1.77 -44.87
C GLY A 190 3.21 0.37 -45.43
N GLU A 191 3.58 -0.62 -44.60
CA GLU A 191 3.98 -1.95 -45.08
C GLU A 191 3.56 -3.10 -44.13
N ASN A 192 3.09 -4.21 -44.71
CA ASN A 192 2.68 -5.45 -44.04
C ASN A 192 3.79 -6.00 -43.14
N ALA A 193 3.64 -5.85 -41.82
CA ALA A 193 4.67 -6.15 -40.84
C ALA A 193 4.75 -7.64 -40.46
N SER A 194 5.80 -8.32 -40.95
CA SER A 194 6.34 -9.55 -40.38
C SER A 194 7.61 -9.23 -39.57
N GLY A 195 7.44 -8.86 -38.29
CA GLY A 195 8.53 -8.55 -37.37
C GLY A 195 8.00 -8.42 -35.95
N HIS A 196 7.97 -9.53 -35.21
CA HIS A 196 7.18 -9.71 -33.98
C HIS A 196 7.99 -9.58 -32.66
N GLU A 197 9.28 -9.23 -32.69
CA GLU A 197 10.14 -9.39 -31.49
C GLU A 197 10.40 -8.08 -30.70
N GLU A 198 10.38 -6.90 -31.32
CA GLU A 198 10.58 -5.62 -30.60
C GLU A 198 9.28 -5.03 -29.99
N ASP A 199 8.11 -5.47 -30.45
CA ASP A 199 6.78 -5.04 -29.98
C ASP A 199 6.44 -5.51 -28.54
N GLU A 200 7.10 -6.55 -28.02
CA GLU A 200 6.76 -7.18 -26.73
C GLU A 200 7.34 -6.47 -25.50
N LEU A 201 8.48 -5.78 -25.60
CA LEU A 201 9.18 -5.23 -24.43
C LEU A 201 8.48 -3.96 -23.89
N ASP A 202 8.01 -3.08 -24.77
CA ASP A 202 7.40 -1.80 -24.40
C ASP A 202 5.92 -1.97 -23.99
N SER A 203 5.22 -2.94 -24.57
CA SER A 203 3.85 -3.31 -24.18
C SER A 203 3.79 -3.97 -22.80
N ARG A 204 4.81 -4.77 -22.43
CA ARG A 204 4.92 -5.40 -21.11
C ARG A 204 5.10 -4.40 -19.97
N TRP A 205 5.80 -3.29 -20.17
CA TRP A 205 5.91 -2.24 -19.15
C TRP A 205 4.59 -1.52 -18.92
N LEU A 206 3.91 -1.11 -20.00
CA LEU A 206 2.57 -0.50 -19.93
C LEU A 206 1.56 -1.46 -19.29
N GLN A 207 1.61 -2.74 -19.64
CA GLN A 207 0.82 -3.78 -18.98
C GLN A 207 1.16 -3.89 -17.49
N SER A 208 2.45 -3.89 -17.12
CA SER A 208 2.85 -3.93 -15.71
C SER A 208 2.34 -2.72 -14.92
N LEU A 209 2.25 -1.53 -15.53
CA LEU A 209 1.65 -0.36 -14.89
C LEU A 209 0.13 -0.51 -14.71
N LEU A 210 -0.56 -1.02 -15.73
CA LEU A 210 -2.00 -1.31 -15.65
C LEU A 210 -2.29 -2.41 -14.62
N ASP A 211 -1.46 -3.44 -14.55
CA ASP A 211 -1.55 -4.51 -13.55
C ASP A 211 -1.41 -3.94 -12.13
N ILE A 212 -0.42 -3.06 -11.89
CA ILE A 212 -0.24 -2.38 -10.59
C ILE A 212 -1.48 -1.54 -10.26
N GLN A 213 -2.09 -0.87 -11.24
CA GLN A 213 -3.32 -0.11 -11.04
C GLN A 213 -4.51 -1.01 -10.68
N HIS A 214 -4.63 -2.18 -11.32
CA HIS A 214 -5.72 -3.12 -11.04
C HIS A 214 -5.59 -3.79 -9.65
N GLU A 215 -4.36 -4.03 -9.19
CA GLU A 215 -4.08 -4.67 -7.91
C GLU A 215 -4.11 -3.70 -6.71
N THR A 216 -3.71 -2.44 -6.93
CA THR A 216 -3.57 -1.44 -5.86
C THR A 216 -4.85 -0.62 -5.70
N ARG A 217 -5.57 -0.81 -4.59
CA ARG A 217 -6.79 -0.02 -4.27
C ARG A 217 -6.51 1.34 -3.63
N ASP A 218 -5.26 1.60 -3.19
CA ASP A 218 -4.82 2.85 -2.57
C ASP A 218 -3.98 3.68 -3.57
N ALA A 219 -4.41 4.90 -3.85
CA ALA A 219 -3.71 5.80 -4.76
C ALA A 219 -2.30 6.14 -4.26
N THR A 220 -2.12 6.28 -2.94
CA THR A 220 -0.84 6.67 -2.34
C THR A 220 0.25 5.60 -2.56
N GLU A 221 -0.14 4.34 -2.39
CA GLU A 221 0.73 3.19 -2.60
C GLU A 221 1.07 2.97 -4.09
N PHE A 222 0.10 3.22 -4.97
CA PHE A 222 0.30 3.21 -6.42
C PHE A 222 1.39 4.23 -6.85
N TRP A 223 1.35 5.44 -6.28
CA TRP A 223 2.33 6.49 -6.60
C TRP A 223 3.76 6.12 -6.21
N ASP A 224 3.95 5.53 -5.02
CA ASP A 224 5.28 5.10 -4.56
C ASP A 224 5.84 3.99 -5.45
N HIS A 225 5.01 3.07 -5.93
CA HIS A 225 5.41 2.02 -6.87
C HIS A 225 5.83 2.57 -8.23
N ILE A 226 5.10 3.55 -8.76
CA ILE A 226 5.42 4.19 -10.04
C ILE A 226 6.73 4.97 -9.97
N LYS A 227 6.98 5.72 -8.88
CA LYS A 227 8.22 6.51 -8.75
C LYS A 227 9.47 5.65 -8.80
N VAL A 228 9.44 4.47 -8.16
CA VAL A 228 10.57 3.54 -8.16
C VAL A 228 10.79 2.93 -9.54
N ASP A 229 9.72 2.56 -10.25
CA ASP A 229 9.85 2.03 -11.60
C ASP A 229 10.27 3.12 -12.60
N LEU A 230 9.83 4.37 -12.47
CA LEU A 230 10.21 5.46 -13.39
C LEU A 230 11.68 5.93 -13.29
N ALA A 231 12.49 5.37 -12.39
CA ALA A 231 13.90 5.73 -12.26
C ALA A 231 14.71 5.38 -13.54
N PRO A 232 15.62 6.27 -14.00
CA PRO A 232 16.33 6.12 -15.28
C PRO A 232 17.53 5.16 -15.23
N ASP A 233 17.98 4.76 -14.04
CA ASP A 233 19.15 3.90 -13.88
C ASP A 233 18.71 2.43 -13.88
N ALA A 234 19.03 1.73 -14.96
CA ALA A 234 18.75 0.31 -15.15
C ALA A 234 20.04 -0.50 -15.07
N VAL A 235 19.92 -1.71 -14.50
CA VAL A 235 20.93 -2.76 -14.51
C VAL A 235 20.53 -3.83 -15.52
N TYR A 236 21.48 -4.21 -16.36
CA TYR A 236 21.34 -5.23 -17.40
C TYR A 236 21.95 -6.52 -16.90
N VAL A 237 21.09 -7.54 -16.77
CA VAL A 237 21.43 -8.86 -16.25
C VAL A 237 21.12 -9.92 -17.30
N PHE A 238 21.87 -11.02 -17.26
CA PHE A 238 21.77 -12.10 -18.21
C PHE A 238 21.01 -13.29 -17.61
N THR A 239 20.12 -13.88 -18.41
CA THR A 239 19.61 -15.23 -18.12
C THR A 239 20.71 -16.27 -18.42
N PRO A 240 20.62 -17.50 -17.89
CA PRO A 240 21.55 -18.58 -18.24
C PRO A 240 21.52 -18.94 -19.73
N LYS A 241 20.45 -18.54 -20.44
CA LYS A 241 20.29 -18.71 -21.90
C LYS A 241 20.86 -17.54 -22.72
N GLY A 242 21.50 -16.57 -22.08
CA GLY A 242 22.12 -15.41 -22.74
C GLY A 242 21.15 -14.28 -23.12
N GLN A 243 19.88 -14.36 -22.71
CA GLN A 243 18.94 -13.24 -22.93
C GLN A 243 19.21 -12.12 -21.93
N ILE A 244 19.23 -10.88 -22.41
CA ILE A 244 19.44 -9.69 -21.59
C ILE A 244 18.09 -9.22 -21.04
N MET A 245 18.05 -8.94 -19.73
CA MET A 245 16.89 -8.35 -19.07
C MET A 245 17.31 -7.08 -18.34
N ALA A 246 16.50 -6.04 -18.46
CA ALA A 246 16.70 -4.77 -17.77
C ALA A 246 15.86 -4.72 -16.48
N LEU A 247 16.50 -4.38 -15.37
CA LEU A 247 15.88 -4.19 -14.06
C LEU A 247 16.25 -2.82 -13.48
N PRO A 248 15.47 -2.23 -12.56
CA PRO A 248 15.86 -1.00 -11.89
C PRO A 248 17.14 -1.15 -11.05
N GLN A 249 17.92 -0.08 -10.92
CA GLN A 249 19.10 -0.07 -10.04
C GLN A 249 18.77 -0.46 -8.60
N GLY A 250 19.59 -1.34 -8.03
CA GLY A 250 19.39 -1.90 -6.69
C GLY A 250 18.37 -3.04 -6.64
N ALA A 251 17.86 -3.52 -7.79
CA ALA A 251 17.03 -4.72 -7.84
C ALA A 251 17.78 -5.93 -7.26
N THR A 252 17.04 -6.78 -6.56
CA THR A 252 17.56 -7.98 -5.91
C THR A 252 17.33 -9.23 -6.76
N THR A 253 17.92 -10.37 -6.39
CA THR A 253 17.65 -11.66 -7.06
C THR A 253 16.16 -12.06 -6.99
N VAL A 254 15.43 -11.64 -5.93
CA VAL A 254 13.99 -11.88 -5.82
C VAL A 254 13.21 -11.01 -6.80
N ASP A 255 13.61 -9.75 -6.98
CA ASP A 255 13.02 -8.87 -8.01
C ASP A 255 13.19 -9.47 -9.41
N TYR A 256 14.35 -10.05 -9.70
CA TYR A 256 14.60 -10.78 -10.94
C TYR A 256 13.66 -11.99 -11.12
N ALA A 257 13.45 -12.79 -10.08
CA ALA A 257 12.54 -13.93 -10.14
C ALA A 257 11.09 -13.53 -10.48
N TYR A 258 10.57 -12.47 -9.83
CA TYR A 258 9.24 -11.91 -10.11
C TYR A 258 9.13 -11.20 -11.46
N ALA A 259 10.24 -10.69 -12.00
CA ALA A 259 10.31 -10.11 -13.33
C ALA A 259 10.17 -11.18 -14.43
N ILE A 260 10.74 -12.39 -14.22
CA ILE A 260 10.52 -13.51 -15.14
C ILE A 260 9.06 -13.98 -15.06
N HIS A 261 8.58 -14.37 -13.86
CA HIS A 261 7.22 -14.85 -13.67
C HIS A 261 6.83 -14.88 -12.19
N SER A 262 5.57 -14.59 -11.85
CA SER A 262 5.07 -14.63 -10.47
C SER A 262 5.27 -16.00 -9.80
N ASN A 263 4.91 -17.09 -10.48
CA ASN A 263 5.14 -18.45 -9.97
C ASN A 263 6.62 -18.78 -9.69
N ILE A 264 7.56 -18.19 -10.46
CA ILE A 264 9.00 -18.39 -10.20
C ILE A 264 9.39 -17.62 -8.95
N GLY A 265 8.94 -16.37 -8.84
CA GLY A 265 9.10 -15.55 -7.63
C GLY A 265 8.55 -16.22 -6.37
N ASP A 266 7.31 -16.70 -6.43
CA ASP A 266 6.61 -17.32 -5.29
C ASP A 266 7.31 -18.60 -4.82
N HIS A 267 7.87 -19.37 -5.76
CA HIS A 267 8.56 -20.63 -5.48
C HIS A 267 10.09 -20.50 -5.36
N THR A 268 10.63 -19.27 -5.26
CA THR A 268 12.07 -19.05 -5.14
C THR A 268 12.61 -19.58 -3.81
N VAL A 269 13.71 -20.33 -3.83
CA VAL A 269 14.41 -20.84 -2.64
C VAL A 269 15.81 -20.26 -2.53
N ALA A 270 16.55 -20.29 -3.63
CA ALA A 270 17.92 -19.82 -3.69
C ALA A 270 18.21 -19.17 -5.05
N ALA A 271 19.25 -18.35 -5.09
CA ALA A 271 19.74 -17.73 -6.31
C ALA A 271 21.23 -18.01 -6.47
N LYS A 272 21.67 -18.16 -7.72
CA LYS A 272 23.08 -18.15 -8.08
C LYS A 272 23.36 -16.96 -8.98
N VAL A 273 24.47 -16.29 -8.75
CA VAL A 273 24.98 -15.21 -9.59
C VAL A 273 26.37 -15.62 -10.06
N ASN A 274 26.57 -15.63 -11.38
CA ASN A 274 27.82 -16.05 -12.03
C ASN A 274 28.28 -17.47 -11.61
N GLY A 275 27.32 -18.36 -11.31
CA GLY A 275 27.56 -19.74 -10.89
C GLY A 275 27.73 -19.96 -9.39
N GLU A 276 27.88 -18.90 -8.60
CA GLU A 276 28.04 -18.97 -7.14
C GLU A 276 26.70 -18.75 -6.42
N GLN A 277 26.43 -19.50 -5.35
CA GLN A 277 25.22 -19.30 -4.54
C GLN A 277 25.31 -17.99 -3.75
N VAL A 278 24.30 -17.14 -3.88
CA VAL A 278 24.22 -15.86 -3.20
C VAL A 278 22.94 -15.74 -2.37
N PRO A 279 22.95 -14.94 -1.28
CA PRO A 279 21.72 -14.63 -0.54
C PRO A 279 20.67 -13.95 -1.43
N LEU A 280 19.38 -14.20 -1.15
CA LEU A 280 18.26 -13.62 -1.90
C LEU A 280 18.16 -12.08 -1.85
N ARG A 281 18.82 -11.46 -0.86
CA ARG A 281 18.90 -10.00 -0.67
C ARG A 281 20.00 -9.33 -1.49
N THR A 282 20.76 -10.08 -2.28
CA THR A 282 21.91 -9.55 -3.02
C THR A 282 21.41 -8.64 -4.14
N GLU A 283 21.96 -7.42 -4.20
CA GLU A 283 21.67 -6.46 -5.27
C GLU A 283 22.44 -6.83 -6.54
N LEU A 284 21.78 -6.70 -7.68
CA LEU A 284 22.29 -7.13 -8.98
C LEU A 284 23.15 -6.04 -9.62
N SER A 285 24.21 -6.47 -10.31
CA SER A 285 25.14 -5.60 -11.05
C SER A 285 25.05 -5.81 -12.56
N ASN A 286 25.54 -4.83 -13.32
CA ASN A 286 25.59 -4.92 -14.78
C ASN A 286 26.51 -6.08 -15.21
N GLY A 287 26.00 -6.98 -16.04
CA GLY A 287 26.78 -8.11 -16.55
C GLY A 287 26.60 -9.43 -15.79
N ASP A 288 25.83 -9.44 -14.70
CA ASP A 288 25.61 -10.65 -13.91
C ASP A 288 24.75 -11.68 -14.64
N VAL A 289 25.16 -12.95 -14.61
CA VAL A 289 24.36 -14.09 -15.06
C VAL A 289 23.63 -14.68 -13.86
N ILE A 290 22.29 -14.69 -13.89
CA ILE A 290 21.47 -15.07 -12.74
C ILE A 290 20.74 -16.38 -13.01
N GLU A 291 20.81 -17.31 -12.07
CA GLU A 291 20.05 -18.57 -12.08
C GLU A 291 19.20 -18.63 -10.80
N ILE A 292 17.88 -18.80 -10.95
CA ILE A 292 16.95 -18.93 -9.83
C ILE A 292 16.62 -20.41 -9.61
N ILE A 293 16.77 -20.87 -8.37
CA ILE A 293 16.44 -22.22 -7.94
C ILE A 293 15.06 -22.18 -7.28
N THR A 294 14.10 -22.88 -7.88
CA THR A 294 12.71 -22.94 -7.40
C THR A 294 12.38 -24.30 -6.77
N ALA A 295 11.44 -24.32 -5.83
CA ALA A 295 10.86 -25.55 -5.28
C ALA A 295 9.33 -25.43 -5.13
N PRO A 296 8.56 -26.48 -5.42
CA PRO A 296 7.10 -26.42 -5.45
C PRO A 296 6.45 -26.15 -4.08
N VAL A 297 7.15 -26.42 -2.99
CA VAL A 297 6.69 -26.18 -1.61
C VAL A 297 7.11 -24.79 -1.08
N SER A 298 7.96 -24.07 -1.82
CA SER A 298 8.42 -22.75 -1.38
C SER A 298 7.29 -21.72 -1.47
N SER A 299 7.26 -20.82 -0.49
CA SER A 299 6.30 -19.73 -0.39
C SER A 299 7.01 -18.42 0.00
N PRO A 300 6.50 -17.26 -0.45
CA PRO A 300 7.05 -15.95 -0.09
C PRO A 300 7.17 -15.73 1.42
N ASN A 301 8.34 -15.27 1.86
CA ASN A 301 8.56 -14.88 3.25
C ASN A 301 8.25 -13.38 3.44
N PRO A 302 7.48 -12.98 4.49
CA PRO A 302 7.25 -11.57 4.82
C PRO A 302 8.52 -10.70 4.89
N ALA A 303 9.66 -11.28 5.31
CA ALA A 303 10.94 -10.59 5.36
C ALA A 303 11.41 -10.04 4.01
N TRP A 304 10.94 -10.61 2.88
CA TRP A 304 11.30 -10.15 1.53
C TRP A 304 10.83 -8.72 1.27
N LEU A 305 9.72 -8.28 1.87
CA LEU A 305 9.22 -6.91 1.74
C LEU A 305 10.21 -5.85 2.28
N GLY A 306 11.19 -6.25 3.10
CA GLY A 306 12.23 -5.37 3.62
C GLY A 306 13.34 -5.03 2.62
N PHE A 307 13.58 -5.88 1.62
CA PHE A 307 14.70 -5.69 0.67
C PHE A 307 14.31 -5.68 -0.81
N VAL A 308 13.13 -6.21 -1.17
CA VAL A 308 12.59 -6.17 -2.54
C VAL A 308 12.31 -4.72 -2.96
N ARG A 309 12.86 -4.32 -4.11
CA ARG A 309 12.77 -2.93 -4.59
C ARG A 309 11.64 -2.69 -5.57
N THR A 310 11.34 -3.65 -6.45
CA THR A 310 10.39 -3.44 -7.55
C THR A 310 8.94 -3.40 -7.06
N GLY A 311 8.12 -2.52 -7.64
CA GLY A 311 6.70 -2.42 -7.31
C GLY A 311 5.92 -3.71 -7.59
N ARG A 312 6.25 -4.38 -8.71
CA ARG A 312 5.65 -5.66 -9.12
C ARG A 312 5.86 -6.75 -8.06
N ALA A 313 7.10 -7.00 -7.65
CA ALA A 313 7.40 -8.03 -6.66
C ALA A 313 6.75 -7.71 -5.30
N ARG A 314 6.80 -6.45 -4.85
CA ARG A 314 6.13 -6.02 -3.60
C ARG A 314 4.62 -6.24 -3.64
N SER A 315 3.95 -5.89 -4.75
CA SER A 315 2.51 -6.10 -4.92
C SER A 315 2.16 -7.59 -4.81
N LYS A 316 2.85 -8.45 -5.59
CA LYS A 316 2.59 -9.89 -5.62
C LYS A 316 2.83 -10.56 -4.26
N ILE A 317 3.93 -10.24 -3.58
CA ILE A 317 4.23 -10.78 -2.23
C ILE A 317 3.14 -10.36 -1.24
N ARG A 318 2.74 -9.07 -1.22
CA ARG A 318 1.67 -8.62 -0.32
C ARG A 318 0.34 -9.28 -0.61
N HIS A 319 -0.02 -9.41 -1.89
CA HIS A 319 -1.23 -10.09 -2.31
C HIS A 319 -1.25 -11.55 -1.82
N TYR A 320 -0.15 -12.28 -2.00
CA TYR A 320 0.00 -13.65 -1.49
C TYR A 320 -0.17 -13.73 0.03
N LEU A 321 0.56 -12.91 0.80
CA LEU A 321 0.49 -12.91 2.27
C LEU A 321 -0.91 -12.56 2.80
N LYS A 322 -1.59 -11.61 2.14
CA LYS A 322 -2.97 -11.25 2.48
C LYS A 322 -3.94 -12.41 2.25
N THR A 323 -3.75 -13.13 1.14
CA THR A 323 -4.58 -14.29 0.78
C THR A 323 -4.34 -15.45 1.76
N LEU A 324 -3.08 -15.68 2.13
CA LEU A 324 -2.69 -16.71 3.10
C LEU A 324 -3.32 -16.46 4.48
N ALA A 325 -3.18 -15.23 5.00
CA ALA A 325 -3.75 -14.87 6.30
C ALA A 325 -5.29 -15.02 6.33
N GLN A 326 -5.94 -14.72 5.20
CA GLN A 326 -7.39 -14.90 5.06
C GLN A 326 -7.77 -16.39 5.07
N ASN A 327 -7.07 -17.24 4.32
CA ASN A 327 -7.32 -18.68 4.28
C ASN A 327 -7.06 -19.36 5.64
N GLU A 328 -6.00 -18.97 6.34
CA GLU A 328 -5.71 -19.47 7.70
C GLU A 328 -6.84 -19.08 8.67
N SER A 329 -7.29 -17.82 8.62
CA SER A 329 -8.38 -17.32 9.45
C SER A 329 -9.70 -18.04 9.17
N VAL A 330 -10.02 -18.32 7.90
CA VAL A 330 -11.18 -19.13 7.49
C VAL A 330 -11.08 -20.53 8.09
N SER A 331 -9.94 -21.21 7.92
CA SER A 331 -9.77 -22.58 8.42
C SER A 331 -9.87 -22.70 9.94
N LEU A 332 -9.37 -21.68 10.66
CA LEU A 332 -9.49 -21.59 12.11
C LEU A 332 -10.94 -21.34 12.52
N GLY A 333 -11.64 -20.43 11.83
CA GLY A 333 -13.05 -20.15 12.05
C GLY A 333 -13.94 -21.38 11.85
N GLU A 334 -13.70 -22.17 10.81
CA GLU A 334 -14.43 -23.42 10.57
C GLU A 334 -14.22 -24.44 11.71
N LYS A 335 -12.99 -24.59 12.19
CA LYS A 335 -12.69 -25.47 13.33
C LYS A 335 -13.39 -25.02 14.61
N LEU A 336 -13.34 -23.72 14.91
CA LEU A 336 -13.98 -23.14 16.09
C LEU A 336 -15.51 -23.27 16.04
N LEU A 337 -16.11 -23.01 14.87
CA LEU A 337 -17.55 -23.18 14.70
C LEU A 337 -17.97 -24.64 14.77
N ALA A 338 -17.22 -25.55 14.15
CA ALA A 338 -17.49 -26.99 14.22
C ALA A 338 -17.40 -27.51 15.66
N GLN A 339 -16.40 -27.06 16.43
CA GLN A 339 -16.28 -27.41 17.84
C GLN A 339 -17.47 -26.89 18.66
N ALA A 340 -17.82 -25.61 18.51
CA ALA A 340 -18.97 -25.04 19.20
C ALA A 340 -20.33 -25.64 18.77
N LEU A 341 -20.41 -26.24 17.59
CA LEU A 341 -21.59 -26.92 17.10
C LEU A 341 -21.74 -28.32 17.71
N ARG A 342 -20.62 -28.99 18.03
CA ARG A 342 -20.63 -30.28 18.75
C ARG A 342 -21.17 -30.15 20.17
N SER A 343 -20.84 -29.07 20.87
CA SER A 343 -21.38 -28.78 22.20
C SER A 343 -22.91 -28.58 22.19
N GLU A 344 -23.50 -28.28 21.02
CA GLU A 344 -24.95 -28.17 20.81
C GLU A 344 -25.59 -29.50 20.30
N GLY A 345 -24.83 -30.60 20.29
CA GLY A 345 -25.30 -31.93 19.90
C GLY A 345 -25.32 -32.19 18.39
N MET A 346 -24.60 -31.40 17.60
CA MET A 346 -24.56 -31.50 16.15
C MET A 346 -23.15 -31.88 15.66
N ASP A 347 -23.04 -33.00 14.94
CA ASP A 347 -21.73 -33.59 14.61
C ASP A 347 -21.02 -32.92 13.42
N ARG A 348 -21.78 -32.26 12.54
CA ARG A 348 -21.25 -31.66 11.31
C ARG A 348 -21.87 -30.30 11.01
N LEU A 349 -21.04 -29.43 10.45
CA LEU A 349 -21.52 -28.24 9.75
C LEU A 349 -22.40 -28.68 8.56
N PRO A 350 -23.50 -27.95 8.27
CA PRO A 350 -24.30 -28.21 7.07
C PRO A 350 -23.43 -28.16 5.82
N ALA A 351 -23.60 -29.14 4.93
CA ALA A 351 -22.91 -29.18 3.65
C ALA A 351 -23.28 -27.98 2.78
N ASP A 352 -22.44 -27.64 1.80
CA ASP A 352 -22.70 -26.55 0.86
C ASP A 352 -23.61 -27.03 -0.28
N ASN A 353 -24.87 -27.32 0.08
CA ASN A 353 -25.88 -27.89 -0.81
C ASN A 353 -27.09 -26.95 -0.90
N GLU A 354 -27.90 -27.05 -1.97
CA GLU A 354 -29.13 -26.24 -2.17
C GLU A 354 -30.07 -26.23 -0.96
N GLU A 355 -30.17 -27.35 -0.23
CA GLU A 355 -31.01 -27.47 0.97
C GLU A 355 -30.47 -26.67 2.17
N ALA A 356 -29.15 -26.55 2.31
CA ALA A 356 -28.49 -25.85 3.41
C ALA A 356 -28.23 -24.36 3.11
N HIS A 357 -28.29 -23.95 1.84
CA HIS A 357 -28.16 -22.55 1.43
C HIS A 357 -29.20 -21.65 2.12
N ALA A 358 -30.44 -22.13 2.28
CA ALA A 358 -31.48 -21.39 2.99
C ALA A 358 -31.14 -21.16 4.48
N THR A 359 -30.52 -22.15 5.12
CA THR A 359 -30.07 -22.09 6.52
C THR A 359 -28.89 -21.13 6.66
N TRP A 360 -27.90 -21.22 5.75
CA TRP A 360 -26.75 -20.33 5.71
C TRP A 360 -27.17 -18.87 5.42
N ASP A 361 -28.10 -18.62 4.52
CA ASP A 361 -28.60 -17.27 4.24
C ASP A 361 -29.28 -16.63 5.46
N LYS A 362 -30.09 -17.39 6.19
CA LYS A 362 -30.69 -16.92 7.46
C LYS A 362 -29.59 -16.58 8.49
N LEU A 363 -28.54 -17.41 8.57
CA LEU A 363 -27.42 -17.19 9.49
C LEU A 363 -26.56 -15.99 9.07
N LEU A 364 -26.30 -15.81 7.78
CA LEU A 364 -25.55 -14.67 7.22
C LEU A 364 -26.30 -13.35 7.42
N ARG A 365 -27.64 -13.34 7.29
CA ARG A 365 -28.46 -12.16 7.62
C ARG A 365 -28.42 -11.82 9.11
N PHE A 366 -28.46 -12.82 9.98
CA PHE A 366 -28.40 -12.64 11.42
C PHE A 366 -27.05 -12.07 11.88
N THR A 367 -25.97 -12.65 11.35
CA THR A 367 -24.59 -12.23 11.63
C THR A 367 -24.24 -10.93 10.91
N GLY A 368 -24.85 -10.64 9.76
CA GLY A 368 -24.57 -9.46 8.94
C GLY A 368 -23.36 -9.63 8.01
N ASN A 369 -22.96 -10.88 7.74
CA ASN A 369 -21.88 -11.22 6.83
C ASN A 369 -22.42 -11.48 5.41
N ARG A 370 -21.63 -11.21 4.37
CA ARG A 370 -22.03 -11.35 2.95
C ARG A 370 -21.82 -12.75 2.41
N SER A 371 -20.83 -13.47 2.95
CA SER A 371 -20.50 -14.84 2.56
C SER A 371 -20.13 -15.69 3.77
N ARG A 372 -20.22 -17.01 3.60
CA ARG A 372 -19.74 -17.98 4.60
C ARG A 372 -18.26 -17.78 4.91
N GLU A 373 -17.41 -17.57 3.91
CA GLU A 373 -15.98 -17.30 4.11
C GLU A 373 -15.74 -16.08 4.98
N GLU A 374 -16.50 -15.00 4.78
CA GLU A 374 -16.40 -13.79 5.61
C GLU A 374 -16.82 -14.07 7.06
N LEU A 375 -17.88 -14.87 7.25
CA LEU A 375 -18.29 -15.30 8.58
C LEU A 375 -17.20 -16.16 9.26
N MET A 376 -16.60 -17.13 8.56
CA MET A 376 -15.52 -17.95 9.11
C MET A 376 -14.30 -17.09 9.45
N THR A 377 -13.95 -16.14 8.58
CA THR A 377 -12.88 -15.18 8.84
C THR A 377 -13.16 -14.36 10.11
N ASP A 378 -14.38 -13.85 10.27
CA ASP A 378 -14.75 -13.07 11.45
C ASP A 378 -14.78 -13.90 12.74
N ILE A 379 -15.10 -15.20 12.66
CA ILE A 379 -15.00 -16.13 13.80
C ILE A 379 -13.52 -16.42 14.11
N GLY A 380 -12.71 -16.73 13.10
CA GLY A 380 -11.27 -17.01 13.28
C GLY A 380 -10.48 -15.83 13.84
N LEU A 381 -10.90 -14.61 13.50
CA LEU A 381 -10.35 -13.36 14.06
C LEU A 381 -10.98 -12.94 15.40
N GLY A 382 -11.94 -13.71 15.92
CA GLY A 382 -12.61 -13.43 17.20
C GLY A 382 -13.58 -12.25 17.19
N LYS A 383 -13.92 -11.67 16.03
CA LYS A 383 -14.95 -10.62 15.93
C LYS A 383 -16.35 -11.16 16.21
N ARG A 384 -16.57 -12.45 15.97
CA ARG A 384 -17.80 -13.18 16.27
C ARG A 384 -17.51 -14.34 17.20
N VAL A 385 -18.38 -14.53 18.19
CA VAL A 385 -18.27 -15.63 19.16
C VAL A 385 -18.85 -16.90 18.54
N ALA A 386 -18.02 -17.93 18.37
CA ALA A 386 -18.40 -19.18 17.71
C ALA A 386 -19.61 -19.87 18.36
N SER A 387 -19.70 -19.88 19.70
CA SER A 387 -20.82 -20.50 20.45
C SER A 387 -22.17 -19.83 20.17
N ILE A 388 -22.20 -18.50 20.03
CA ILE A 388 -23.43 -17.77 19.70
C ILE A 388 -23.91 -18.13 18.28
N VAL A 389 -22.97 -18.20 17.33
CA VAL A 389 -23.27 -18.58 15.95
C VAL A 389 -23.72 -20.05 15.88
N ALA A 390 -23.05 -20.95 16.59
CA ALA A 390 -23.38 -22.37 16.66
C ALA A 390 -24.77 -22.62 17.23
N LYS A 391 -25.15 -21.93 18.31
CA LYS A 391 -26.48 -22.04 18.93
C LYS A 391 -27.60 -21.51 18.04
N ARG A 392 -27.35 -20.42 17.30
CA ARG A 392 -28.34 -19.95 16.30
C ARG A 392 -28.45 -20.96 15.17
N LEU A 393 -27.33 -21.51 14.69
CA LEU A 393 -27.31 -22.54 13.66
C LEU A 393 -28.04 -23.81 14.13
N SER A 394 -27.81 -24.28 15.36
CA SER A 394 -28.52 -25.43 15.92
C SER A 394 -30.02 -25.18 16.01
N SER A 395 -30.47 -23.99 16.43
CA SER A 395 -31.89 -23.65 16.48
C SER A 395 -32.56 -23.66 15.09
N LEU A 396 -31.85 -23.23 14.04
CA LEU A 396 -32.34 -23.28 12.66
C LEU A 396 -32.44 -24.71 12.14
N LEU A 397 -31.42 -25.53 12.43
CA LEU A 397 -31.38 -26.94 12.03
C LEU A 397 -32.47 -27.78 12.76
N VAL A 398 -32.73 -27.48 14.03
CA VAL A 398 -33.84 -28.10 14.78
C VAL A 398 -35.19 -27.72 14.19
N ALA A 399 -35.38 -26.46 13.77
CA ALA A 399 -36.59 -26.02 13.09
C ALA A 399 -36.77 -26.69 11.72
N GLU A 400 -35.68 -27.12 11.07
CA GLU A 400 -35.67 -27.89 9.82
C GLU A 400 -35.74 -29.42 10.06
N GLY A 401 -35.91 -29.86 11.31
CA GLY A 401 -36.18 -31.26 11.67
C GLY A 401 -34.96 -32.09 12.08
N VAL A 402 -33.76 -31.49 12.13
CA VAL A 402 -32.53 -32.16 12.58
C VAL A 402 -32.54 -32.26 14.11
N LYS A 403 -32.54 -33.48 14.65
CA LYS A 403 -32.53 -33.71 16.10
C LYS A 403 -31.09 -33.73 16.63
N PRO A 404 -30.79 -33.01 17.73
CA PRO A 404 -29.47 -33.07 18.35
C PRO A 404 -29.23 -34.46 18.95
N ASP A 405 -28.00 -34.97 18.81
CA ASP A 405 -27.59 -36.25 19.37
C ASP A 405 -27.41 -36.12 20.89
N ALA A 406 -28.25 -36.84 21.63
CA ALA A 406 -28.26 -36.85 23.09
C ALA A 406 -26.95 -37.41 23.69
N LEU A 407 -26.23 -38.28 22.98
CA LEU A 407 -24.95 -38.85 23.41
C LEU A 407 -23.79 -37.86 23.30
N MET A 408 -23.84 -36.97 22.31
CA MET A 408 -22.85 -35.89 22.13
C MET A 408 -22.99 -34.82 23.21
N LEU A 409 -24.23 -34.41 23.49
CA LEU A 409 -24.55 -33.47 24.57
C LEU A 409 -24.08 -33.94 25.95
N THR A 410 -24.07 -35.25 26.18
CA THR A 410 -23.57 -35.83 27.43
C THR A 410 -22.06 -35.99 27.45
N ARG A 411 -21.41 -36.42 26.35
CA ARG A 411 -19.94 -36.57 26.28
C ARG A 411 -19.18 -35.26 26.50
N GLU A 412 -19.61 -34.17 25.86
CA GLU A 412 -18.91 -32.88 26.00
C GLU A 412 -19.08 -32.31 27.42
N ARG A 413 -20.24 -32.54 28.05
CA ARG A 413 -20.50 -32.21 29.47
C ARG A 413 -19.60 -32.93 30.47
N PHE A 414 -19.04 -34.10 30.13
CA PHE A 414 -18.16 -34.86 31.03
C PHE A 414 -16.67 -34.53 30.85
N THR A 415 -16.29 -33.92 29.72
CA THR A 415 -14.89 -33.55 29.42
C THR A 415 -14.52 -32.13 29.85
N GLU A 416 -15.50 -31.25 30.08
CA GLU A 416 -15.26 -29.90 30.62
C GLU A 416 -15.52 -29.87 32.13
N HIS A 417 -14.45 -29.81 32.91
CA HIS A 417 -14.55 -29.32 34.29
C HIS A 417 -14.71 -27.80 34.25
N GLU A 418 -15.92 -27.30 34.06
CA GLU A 418 -16.44 -26.06 34.65
C GLU A 418 -17.88 -25.79 34.20
N LYS A 419 -18.66 -25.18 35.09
CA LYS A 419 -20.12 -25.07 35.07
C LYS A 419 -20.64 -24.22 33.90
N LEU A 420 -20.88 -24.82 32.74
CA LEU A 420 -21.72 -24.21 31.70
C LEU A 420 -23.20 -24.54 31.97
N SER A 421 -23.84 -23.66 32.75
CA SER A 421 -25.29 -23.67 32.94
C SER A 421 -26.00 -23.38 31.61
N GLN A 422 -27.08 -24.12 31.40
CA GLN A 422 -27.88 -24.14 30.19
C GLN A 422 -28.33 -22.73 29.77
N GLY A 423 -28.09 -22.37 28.51
CA GLY A 423 -28.95 -21.41 27.81
C GLY A 423 -28.56 -19.93 27.85
N ALA A 424 -27.65 -19.47 28.71
CA ALA A 424 -27.26 -18.06 28.82
C ALA A 424 -25.75 -17.86 28.61
N VAL A 425 -25.35 -16.73 27.99
CA VAL A 425 -23.94 -16.30 27.99
C VAL A 425 -23.62 -15.79 29.38
N VAL A 426 -22.62 -16.36 30.06
CA VAL A 426 -22.20 -15.93 31.40
C VAL A 426 -21.18 -14.79 31.27
N LEU A 427 -21.38 -13.72 32.04
CA LEU A 427 -20.52 -12.54 32.08
C LEU A 427 -19.69 -12.51 33.37
N ASP A 428 -18.39 -12.73 33.26
CA ASP A 428 -17.44 -12.73 34.37
C ASP A 428 -16.52 -11.48 34.38
N GLY A 429 -16.54 -10.68 33.31
CA GLY A 429 -15.67 -9.53 33.11
C GLY A 429 -14.27 -9.84 32.54
N SER A 430 -13.96 -11.11 32.24
CA SER A 430 -12.72 -11.55 31.59
C SER A 430 -12.85 -11.62 30.05
N GLU A 431 -13.99 -11.20 29.52
CA GLU A 431 -14.36 -11.46 28.14
C GLU A 431 -13.53 -10.68 27.10
N ASN A 432 -13.33 -11.29 25.92
CA ASN A 432 -12.63 -10.71 24.77
C ASN A 432 -13.37 -9.50 24.16
N ALA A 433 -12.70 -8.77 23.25
CA ALA A 433 -13.17 -7.54 22.59
C ALA A 433 -14.55 -7.64 21.87
N SER A 434 -15.10 -8.84 21.74
CA SER A 434 -16.39 -9.16 21.12
C SER A 434 -17.58 -8.98 22.08
N ILE A 435 -17.37 -8.76 23.38
CA ILE A 435 -18.43 -8.43 24.35
C ILE A 435 -18.21 -7.00 24.84
N LYS A 436 -19.24 -6.15 24.66
CA LYS A 436 -19.22 -4.73 25.03
C LYS A 436 -20.35 -4.41 25.98
N PHE A 437 -20.08 -3.63 27.01
CA PHE A 437 -21.10 -3.14 27.93
C PHE A 437 -21.64 -1.80 27.43
N ALA A 438 -22.97 -1.66 27.35
CA ALA A 438 -23.59 -0.47 26.78
C ALA A 438 -23.32 0.77 27.62
N THR A 439 -22.90 1.85 26.97
CA THR A 439 -22.61 3.14 27.64
C THR A 439 -23.86 3.89 28.09
N CYS A 440 -25.04 3.56 27.54
CA CYS A 440 -26.31 4.17 27.91
C CYS A 440 -26.72 3.81 29.34
N CYS A 441 -26.87 2.50 29.64
CA CYS A 441 -27.36 2.02 30.92
C CYS A 441 -26.27 1.52 31.88
N ARG A 442 -25.06 1.26 31.36
CA ARG A 442 -23.88 0.82 32.12
C ARG A 442 -24.20 -0.30 33.12
N PRO A 443 -24.50 -1.51 32.62
CA PRO A 443 -24.91 -2.63 33.45
C PRO A 443 -23.79 -3.06 34.41
N ILE A 444 -24.16 -3.47 35.62
CA ILE A 444 -23.23 -3.99 36.63
C ILE A 444 -23.70 -5.34 37.18
N PRO A 445 -22.80 -6.13 37.79
CA PRO A 445 -23.17 -7.37 38.47
C PRO A 445 -24.31 -7.15 39.47
N GLY A 446 -25.36 -7.96 39.30
CA GLY A 446 -26.62 -7.87 40.06
C GLY A 446 -27.77 -7.13 39.34
N ASP A 447 -27.52 -6.51 38.18
CA ASP A 447 -28.61 -6.03 37.32
C ASP A 447 -29.16 -7.15 36.43
N ARG A 448 -30.46 -7.08 36.10
CA ARG A 448 -31.05 -7.90 35.04
C ARG A 448 -30.56 -7.40 33.69
N VAL A 449 -29.89 -8.26 32.93
CA VAL A 449 -29.22 -7.90 31.69
C VAL A 449 -29.76 -8.69 30.50
N VAL A 450 -29.67 -8.06 29.33
CA VAL A 450 -30.01 -8.65 28.03
C VAL A 450 -28.88 -8.34 27.05
N GLY A 451 -28.55 -9.31 26.20
CA GLY A 451 -27.51 -9.15 25.18
C GLY A 451 -28.11 -8.85 23.82
N TYR A 452 -27.67 -7.78 23.18
CA TYR A 452 -28.03 -7.45 21.80
C TYR A 452 -26.86 -7.71 20.86
N LEU A 453 -27.04 -8.55 19.84
CA LEU A 453 -25.97 -8.81 18.87
C LEU A 453 -25.92 -7.70 17.82
N GLY A 454 -24.88 -6.86 17.84
CA GLY A 454 -24.69 -5.76 16.88
C GLY A 454 -24.36 -6.23 15.45
N ARG A 455 -24.57 -5.37 14.45
CA ARG A 455 -24.06 -5.59 13.07
C ARG A 455 -22.58 -5.17 13.04
N GLY A 456 -21.69 -6.05 13.49
CA GLY A 456 -20.23 -5.85 13.47
C GLY A 456 -19.57 -5.44 14.79
N GLU A 457 -20.33 -4.97 15.79
CA GLU A 457 -19.77 -4.45 17.05
C GLU A 457 -19.61 -5.47 18.19
N GLY A 458 -19.92 -6.74 17.95
CA GLY A 458 -19.97 -7.78 18.97
C GLY A 458 -21.31 -7.86 19.71
N LEU A 459 -21.34 -8.59 20.83
CA LEU A 459 -22.47 -8.67 21.75
C LEU A 459 -22.47 -7.44 22.67
N VAL A 460 -23.52 -6.63 22.61
CA VAL A 460 -23.68 -5.45 23.46
C VAL A 460 -24.64 -5.76 24.60
N VAL A 461 -24.16 -5.66 25.83
CA VAL A 461 -24.93 -5.96 27.04
C VAL A 461 -25.65 -4.70 27.52
N HIS A 462 -26.97 -4.80 27.67
CA HIS A 462 -27.84 -3.76 28.22
C HIS A 462 -28.52 -4.24 29.50
N THR A 463 -29.00 -3.31 30.33
CA THR A 463 -30.00 -3.64 31.36
C THR A 463 -31.37 -3.85 30.71
N GLU A 464 -32.17 -4.76 31.25
CA GLU A 464 -33.52 -5.08 30.75
C GLU A 464 -34.43 -3.83 30.65
N ASP A 465 -34.30 -2.91 31.60
CA ASP A 465 -35.07 -1.67 31.65
C ASP A 465 -34.53 -0.53 30.77
N CYS A 466 -33.46 -0.76 30.01
CA CYS A 466 -32.85 0.30 29.20
C CYS A 466 -33.81 0.74 28.07
N GLY A 467 -34.09 2.04 27.99
CA GLY A 467 -34.96 2.61 26.95
C GLY A 467 -34.42 2.46 25.51
N VAL A 468 -33.10 2.26 25.35
CA VAL A 468 -32.50 1.89 24.05
C VAL A 468 -32.72 0.40 23.75
N ALA A 469 -32.52 -0.47 24.73
CA ALA A 469 -32.74 -1.91 24.59
C ALA A 469 -34.20 -2.21 24.25
N ARG A 470 -35.17 -1.58 24.92
CA ARG A 470 -36.60 -1.75 24.60
C ARG A 470 -36.95 -1.31 23.18
N ARG A 471 -36.36 -0.21 22.68
CA ARG A 471 -36.54 0.24 21.29
C ARG A 471 -35.92 -0.73 20.29
N LEU A 472 -34.76 -1.29 20.59
CA LEU A 472 -34.11 -2.32 19.77
C LEU A 472 -34.91 -3.62 19.78
N GLN A 473 -35.48 -4.03 20.92
CA GLN A 473 -36.29 -5.23 21.05
C GLN A 473 -37.58 -5.14 20.23
N GLN A 474 -38.17 -3.95 20.12
CA GLN A 474 -39.33 -3.73 19.23
C GLN A 474 -39.00 -3.82 17.74
N LYS A 475 -37.76 -3.49 17.35
CA LYS A 475 -37.33 -3.48 15.94
C LYS A 475 -36.73 -4.82 15.50
N ASP A 476 -35.89 -5.40 16.34
CA ASP A 476 -35.00 -6.52 16.02
C ASP A 476 -34.99 -7.55 17.18
N ALA A 477 -36.17 -8.00 17.61
CA ALA A 477 -36.34 -8.94 18.73
C ALA A 477 -35.49 -10.21 18.58
N GLU A 478 -35.35 -10.72 17.35
CA GLU A 478 -34.62 -11.95 17.04
C GLU A 478 -33.10 -11.87 17.32
N ARG A 479 -32.56 -10.66 17.52
CA ARG A 479 -31.12 -10.43 17.76
C ARG A 479 -30.78 -10.32 19.24
N PHE A 480 -31.78 -10.45 20.12
CA PHE A 480 -31.58 -10.51 21.55
C PHE A 480 -31.27 -11.94 22.01
N ILE A 481 -30.29 -12.07 22.89
CA ILE A 481 -29.92 -13.32 23.54
C ILE A 481 -29.95 -13.15 25.06
N THR A 482 -30.26 -14.23 25.76
CA THR A 482 -30.21 -14.29 27.23
C THR A 482 -28.76 -14.29 27.69
N VAL A 483 -28.46 -13.42 28.66
CA VAL A 483 -27.14 -13.21 29.23
C VAL A 483 -27.29 -13.15 30.74
N GLU A 484 -26.37 -13.77 31.47
CA GLU A 484 -26.39 -13.85 32.93
C GLU A 484 -25.03 -13.42 33.49
N TRP A 485 -25.00 -12.93 34.73
CA TRP A 485 -23.74 -12.60 35.42
C TRP A 485 -23.14 -13.86 36.04
N ALA A 486 -21.81 -13.96 36.04
CA ALA A 486 -21.09 -14.95 36.81
C ALA A 486 -21.24 -14.68 38.32
N ASP A 487 -21.13 -15.73 39.13
CA ASP A 487 -21.21 -15.64 40.59
C ASP A 487 -20.07 -14.78 41.17
N GLU A 488 -18.89 -14.77 40.53
CA GLU A 488 -17.72 -14.01 40.96
C GLU A 488 -17.13 -13.18 39.80
N PRO A 489 -17.48 -11.88 39.68
CA PRO A 489 -16.92 -11.01 38.65
C PRO A 489 -15.48 -10.61 38.96
N VAL A 490 -14.61 -10.63 37.94
CA VAL A 490 -13.14 -10.48 38.10
C VAL A 490 -12.70 -9.01 38.15
N ARG A 491 -13.55 -8.06 37.72
CA ARG A 491 -13.19 -6.63 37.61
C ARG A 491 -14.27 -5.67 38.11
N THR A 492 -13.91 -4.39 38.24
CA THR A 492 -14.86 -3.30 38.51
C THR A 492 -15.48 -2.75 37.22
N PHE A 493 -16.72 -2.28 37.29
CA PHE A 493 -17.51 -1.79 36.17
C PHE A 493 -17.87 -0.30 36.34
N PRO A 494 -17.83 0.50 35.25
CA PRO A 494 -18.16 1.92 35.31
C PRO A 494 -19.68 2.14 35.43
N VAL A 495 -20.12 3.06 36.29
CA VAL A 495 -21.51 3.45 36.53
C VAL A 495 -21.64 4.96 36.52
N ALA A 496 -22.71 5.48 35.91
CA ALA A 496 -23.06 6.90 35.99
C ALA A 496 -23.88 7.18 37.26
N ILE A 497 -23.50 8.20 38.01
CA ILE A 497 -24.31 8.75 39.10
C ILE A 497 -24.51 10.26 38.90
N ALA A 498 -25.70 10.74 39.24
CA ALA A 498 -26.03 12.15 39.32
C ALA A 498 -26.16 12.54 40.79
N VAL A 499 -25.39 13.54 41.21
CA VAL A 499 -25.36 14.08 42.56
C VAL A 499 -25.84 15.53 42.50
N THR A 500 -27.02 15.80 43.05
CA THR A 500 -27.54 17.16 43.22
C THR A 500 -27.01 17.71 44.53
N VAL A 501 -26.31 18.84 44.47
CA VAL A 501 -25.68 19.48 45.62
C VAL A 501 -26.14 20.92 45.78
N VAL A 502 -26.13 21.43 47.02
CA VAL A 502 -26.25 22.88 47.27
C VAL A 502 -24.95 23.56 46.85
N ASN A 503 -25.04 24.62 46.04
CA ASN A 503 -23.87 25.32 45.55
C ASN A 503 -23.11 26.00 46.69
N GLY A 504 -21.80 25.82 46.75
CA GLY A 504 -20.98 26.33 47.83
C GLY A 504 -19.49 26.02 47.65
N LYS A 505 -18.64 26.76 48.36
CA LYS A 505 -17.19 26.57 48.28
C LYS A 505 -16.79 25.17 48.74
N GLY A 506 -15.96 24.49 47.95
CA GLY A 506 -15.40 23.17 48.29
C GLY A 506 -16.39 22.00 48.29
N VAL A 507 -17.60 22.17 47.76
CA VAL A 507 -18.61 21.09 47.67
C VAL A 507 -18.10 19.93 46.79
N LEU A 508 -17.47 20.25 45.66
CA LEU A 508 -16.92 19.24 44.77
C LEU A 508 -15.84 18.37 45.44
N ALA A 509 -14.92 19.01 46.17
CA ALA A 509 -13.86 18.31 46.89
C ALA A 509 -14.42 17.37 47.98
N ARG A 510 -15.48 17.79 48.68
CA ARG A 510 -16.15 16.95 49.68
C ARG A 510 -16.84 15.74 49.06
N VAL A 511 -17.53 15.93 47.92
CA VAL A 511 -18.17 14.80 47.20
C VAL A 511 -17.11 13.84 46.65
N ALA A 512 -16.03 14.35 46.05
CA ALA A 512 -14.93 13.52 45.56
C ALA A 512 -14.24 12.73 46.69
N SER A 513 -14.00 13.38 47.84
CA SER A 513 -13.44 12.72 49.03
C SER A 513 -14.37 11.63 49.57
N SER A 514 -15.69 11.89 49.57
CA SER A 514 -16.69 10.90 49.97
C SER A 514 -16.77 9.70 49.02
N LEU A 515 -16.51 9.90 47.73
CA LEU A 515 -16.46 8.80 46.74
C LEU A 515 -15.19 7.96 46.94
N ALA A 516 -14.04 8.61 47.11
CA ALA A 516 -12.77 7.93 47.36
C ALA A 516 -12.78 7.14 48.68
N ALA A 517 -13.36 7.71 49.75
CA ALA A 517 -13.52 7.03 51.03
C ALA A 517 -14.42 5.78 50.97
N ALA A 518 -15.29 5.70 49.96
CA ALA A 518 -16.14 4.55 49.70
C ALA A 518 -15.52 3.56 48.70
N GLU A 519 -14.20 3.63 48.44
CA GLU A 519 -13.46 2.75 47.52
C GLU A 519 -14.00 2.77 46.07
N ALA A 520 -14.52 3.91 45.62
CA ALA A 520 -14.97 4.10 44.24
C ALA A 520 -14.05 5.06 43.48
N ASP A 521 -13.40 4.58 42.42
CA ASP A 521 -12.57 5.44 41.58
C ASP A 521 -13.43 6.30 40.66
N ILE A 522 -13.02 7.56 40.45
CA ILE A 522 -13.71 8.51 39.58
C ILE A 522 -13.04 8.49 38.20
N VAL A 523 -13.74 7.97 37.19
CA VAL A 523 -13.26 7.88 35.80
C VAL A 523 -13.53 9.18 35.03
N HIS A 524 -14.70 9.77 35.24
CA HIS A 524 -15.09 11.00 34.55
C HIS A 524 -16.02 11.84 35.44
N MET A 525 -15.95 13.15 35.26
CA MET A 525 -16.74 14.12 36.00
C MET A 525 -17.18 15.22 35.05
N GLY A 526 -18.48 15.51 35.06
CA GLY A 526 -19.08 16.63 34.34
C GLY A 526 -19.99 17.43 35.27
N MET A 527 -20.16 18.70 34.95
CA MET A 527 -21.06 19.62 35.64
C MET A 527 -22.11 20.06 34.62
N ALA A 528 -23.39 20.01 34.98
CA ALA A 528 -24.43 20.58 34.12
C ALA A 528 -24.31 22.12 34.09
N GLU A 529 -24.66 22.74 32.96
CA GLU A 529 -24.66 24.21 32.83
C GLU A 529 -25.56 24.84 33.91
N GLU A 530 -25.09 25.97 34.47
CA GLU A 530 -25.68 26.63 35.64
C GLU A 530 -27.20 26.82 35.51
N SER A 531 -27.94 26.12 36.35
CA SER A 531 -29.34 26.47 36.63
C SER A 531 -29.33 27.68 37.56
N ALA A 532 -30.24 28.63 37.37
CA ALA A 532 -30.36 29.86 38.17
C ALA A 532 -30.85 29.64 39.62
N GLN A 533 -30.58 28.46 40.21
CA GLN A 533 -31.00 28.04 41.54
C GLN A 533 -29.77 27.69 42.41
N ASP A 534 -29.93 27.73 43.73
CA ASP A 534 -28.89 27.38 44.73
C ASP A 534 -28.45 25.90 44.70
N ALA A 535 -28.90 25.11 43.71
CA ALA A 535 -28.57 23.69 43.56
C ALA A 535 -27.92 23.42 42.20
N THR A 536 -26.87 22.60 42.19
CA THR A 536 -26.15 22.20 40.97
C THR A 536 -26.10 20.68 40.85
N GLU A 537 -26.23 20.17 39.61
CA GLU A 537 -26.09 18.74 39.31
C GLU A 537 -24.66 18.41 38.87
N LEU A 538 -24.02 17.51 39.61
CA LEU A 538 -22.72 16.92 39.29
C LEU A 538 -22.93 15.50 38.74
N ARG A 539 -22.35 15.21 37.58
CA ARG A 539 -22.42 13.89 36.95
C ARG A 539 -21.06 13.21 37.07
N PHE A 540 -21.02 12.09 37.77
CA PHE A 540 -19.82 11.29 37.93
C PHE A 540 -19.96 9.96 37.21
N VAL A 541 -18.85 9.48 36.67
CA VAL A 541 -18.67 8.11 36.22
C VAL A 541 -17.70 7.46 37.18
N ILE A 542 -18.18 6.52 37.98
CA ILE A 542 -17.41 5.84 39.01
C ILE A 542 -17.28 4.35 38.69
N THR A 543 -16.22 3.69 39.12
CA THR A 543 -16.08 2.23 39.03
C THR A 543 -16.56 1.57 40.31
N VAL A 544 -17.41 0.55 40.19
CA VAL A 544 -17.95 -0.24 41.31
C VAL A 544 -17.82 -1.73 41.04
N ARG A 545 -17.89 -2.55 42.08
CA ARG A 545 -17.71 -4.01 41.98
C ARG A 545 -19.03 -4.67 41.58
N ASP A 546 -20.06 -4.39 42.36
CA ASP A 546 -21.39 -4.94 42.23
C ASP A 546 -22.44 -3.90 42.68
N ARG A 547 -23.71 -4.29 42.58
CA ARG A 547 -24.83 -3.47 43.04
C ARG A 547 -24.77 -3.15 44.54
N THR A 548 -24.28 -4.08 45.36
CA THR A 548 -24.14 -3.90 46.80
C THR A 548 -23.12 -2.79 47.14
N HIS A 549 -21.99 -2.79 46.43
CA HIS A 549 -20.95 -1.78 46.54
C HIS A 549 -21.49 -0.42 46.08
N LEU A 550 -22.22 -0.36 44.96
CA LEU A 550 -22.87 0.89 44.52
C LEU A 550 -23.81 1.46 45.57
N ASP A 551 -24.66 0.62 46.19
CA ASP A 551 -25.58 1.08 47.23
C ASP A 551 -24.84 1.61 48.47
N ASN A 552 -23.70 1.03 48.83
CA ASN A 552 -22.83 1.53 49.89
C ASN A 552 -22.26 2.91 49.54
N VAL A 553 -21.74 3.07 48.32
CA VAL A 553 -21.19 4.35 47.81
C VAL A 553 -22.27 5.43 47.81
N LEU A 554 -23.46 5.14 47.28
CA LEU A 554 -24.60 6.07 47.27
C LEU A 554 -25.00 6.49 48.68
N ARG A 555 -25.04 5.54 49.63
CA ARG A 555 -25.33 5.84 51.05
C ARG A 555 -24.27 6.73 51.68
N HIS A 556 -22.99 6.53 51.34
CA HIS A 556 -21.90 7.35 51.86
C HIS A 556 -21.98 8.79 51.33
N VAL A 557 -22.20 8.96 50.02
CA VAL A 557 -22.36 10.27 49.39
C VAL A 557 -23.58 11.03 49.94
N ARG A 558 -24.71 10.37 50.18
CA ARG A 558 -25.91 10.99 50.80
C ARG A 558 -25.66 11.60 52.17
N ARG A 559 -24.70 11.08 52.94
CA ARG A 559 -24.38 11.58 54.28
C ARG A 559 -23.56 12.87 54.25
N THR A 560 -23.05 13.27 53.08
CA THR A 560 -22.33 14.52 52.93
C THR A 560 -23.30 15.70 53.06
N PRO A 561 -23.10 16.65 53.99
CA PRO A 561 -24.08 17.71 54.30
C PRO A 561 -24.49 18.60 53.12
N SER A 562 -23.72 18.63 52.05
CA SER A 562 -23.99 19.44 50.85
C SER A 562 -24.72 18.68 49.74
N VAL A 563 -25.02 17.39 49.92
CA VAL A 563 -25.72 16.56 48.93
C VAL A 563 -27.22 16.54 49.25
N LEU A 564 -28.03 16.99 48.29
CA LEU A 564 -29.49 16.95 48.37
C LEU A 564 -30.04 15.61 47.87
N ARG A 565 -29.49 15.11 46.76
CA ARG A 565 -29.94 13.89 46.11
C ARG A 565 -28.78 13.20 45.42
N VAL A 566 -28.76 11.87 45.46
CA VAL A 566 -27.89 11.07 44.61
C VAL A 566 -28.65 9.86 44.08
N ALA A 567 -28.54 9.66 42.77
CA ALA A 567 -29.16 8.55 42.06
C ALA A 567 -28.23 8.04 40.95
N ARG A 568 -28.38 6.75 40.63
CA ARG A 568 -27.79 6.16 39.42
C ARG A 568 -28.50 6.72 38.19
N THR A 569 -27.75 7.10 37.17
CA THR A 569 -28.28 7.57 35.89
C THR A 569 -28.30 6.40 34.90
N GLN A 570 -29.42 6.18 34.21
CA GLN A 570 -29.64 5.08 33.24
C GLN A 570 -29.88 5.59 31.82
#